data_AF-A0A946TTH1-F1
#
_entry.id   AF-A0A946TTH1-F1
#
_cell.length_a   1.000
_cell.length_b   1.000
_cell.length_c   1.000
_cell.angle_alpha   90.00
_cell.angle_beta   90.00
_cell.angle_gamma   90.00
#
_symmetry.space_group_name_H-M   'P 1'
#
loop_
_entity.id
_entity.type
_entity.pdbx_description
1 polymer ?
#
loop_
_entity_poly.entity_id
_entity_poly.type
_entity_poly.pdbx_seq_one_letter_code
_entity_poly.pdbx_strand_id
1 'polypeptide(L)'
;MLLWIASFIFCLSFLSAEETHWSLRPLEQPDIPKSSYSSPIDAFVEERLEGAGLSFSALAEKRVWIRRVHFDLIGLPPSPVEINAYLNDSRPNAEELIVEKLLASPRHGERWARHWMDVVRYAETHGHDEDAIRENAWHYRDWLIRALNDDLPYSKFVRAQVAGDMINVDLPGSTAATGFLASGPWDSSSQMGIQDGTTDKKVAQYLDRDDMLSATMSTFTSTTVHCARCHDHKFDPISLKDYYSLQAVFAGVDKADRLFDYDPEISSKRSKLIAEQQQFANKINDPEIIKDISSWVTRLKETLPVWAPMTLKEIRSSRSTPHTVLPDNSILFQGTAPERDTYNISGITDLKKVRAIQIEVLTDPSLPMNGPGRAPNGNLHLSEIHVHINEQQVPIIRASADFNQTDWEISKTFDKNEQTAWGIHPQEGKSHQSVFIFEGPVRITKDTNIKVVLKQLHGGSHLIGRLRIR
;
A
#
# COMPACT_ATOMS: atom_id res chain seq x y z
N MET A 1 71.45 -1.96 -27.71
CA MET A 1 70.60 -1.80 -26.51
C MET A 1 69.81 -0.48 -26.52
N LEU A 2 70.41 0.65 -26.89
CA LEU A 2 69.71 1.96 -26.97
C LEU A 2 68.74 2.13 -28.15
N LEU A 3 68.92 1.39 -29.25
CA LEU A 3 68.00 1.42 -30.41
C LEU A 3 66.72 0.58 -30.24
N TRP A 4 66.65 -0.31 -29.24
CA TRP A 4 65.47 -1.12 -28.95
C TRP A 4 64.53 -0.47 -27.92
N ILE A 5 65.06 0.38 -27.04
CA ILE A 5 64.26 1.11 -26.05
C ILE A 5 63.51 2.28 -26.71
N ALA A 6 64.11 2.92 -27.73
CA ALA A 6 63.47 3.99 -28.47
C ALA A 6 62.25 3.51 -29.28
N SER A 7 62.30 2.34 -29.92
CA SER A 7 61.14 1.78 -30.64
C SER A 7 60.04 1.26 -29.73
N PHE A 8 60.34 0.83 -28.50
CA PHE A 8 59.31 0.41 -27.55
C PHE A 8 58.58 1.60 -26.93
N ILE A 9 59.27 2.72 -26.68
CA ILE A 9 58.64 3.96 -26.19
C ILE A 9 57.87 4.66 -27.32
N PHE A 10 58.35 4.63 -28.57
CA PHE A 10 57.62 5.20 -29.71
C PHE A 10 56.35 4.39 -30.06
N CYS A 11 56.35 3.05 -29.89
CA CYS A 11 55.14 2.25 -30.09
C CYS A 11 54.08 2.46 -29.01
N LEU A 12 54.46 2.87 -27.79
CA LEU A 12 53.50 3.18 -26.72
C LEU A 12 52.89 4.58 -26.84
N SER A 13 53.55 5.51 -27.52
CA SER A 13 53.03 6.86 -27.78
C SER A 13 52.27 7.01 -29.10
N PHE A 14 52.13 5.95 -29.91
CA PHE A 14 51.24 5.91 -31.09
C PHE A 14 50.00 5.03 -30.90
N LEU A 15 49.80 4.44 -29.72
CA LEU A 15 48.48 3.98 -29.23
C LEU A 15 47.66 5.15 -28.63
N SER A 16 48.07 6.38 -28.91
CA SER A 16 47.54 7.61 -28.34
C SER A 16 46.57 8.29 -29.31
N ALA A 17 45.30 8.30 -28.93
CA ALA A 17 44.23 9.23 -29.35
C ALA A 17 43.57 9.08 -30.74
N GLU A 18 44.12 8.36 -31.72
CA GLU A 18 43.48 8.26 -33.05
C GLU A 18 42.28 7.29 -33.13
N GLU A 19 42.19 6.27 -32.26
CA GLU A 19 41.09 5.27 -32.28
C GLU A 19 39.91 5.58 -31.35
N THR A 20 39.94 6.66 -30.56
CA THR A 20 38.83 7.01 -29.67
C THR A 20 37.86 7.94 -30.38
N HIS A 21 36.61 7.50 -30.57
CA HIS A 21 35.52 8.30 -31.13
C HIS A 21 35.47 9.70 -30.48
N TRP A 22 35.19 10.74 -31.29
CA TRP A 22 35.21 12.14 -30.84
C TRP A 22 34.31 12.38 -29.61
N SER A 23 33.20 11.66 -29.51
CA SER A 23 32.22 11.74 -28.42
C SER A 23 32.72 11.16 -27.09
N LEU A 24 33.79 10.38 -27.11
CA LEU A 24 34.38 9.72 -25.94
C LEU A 24 35.69 10.36 -25.50
N ARG A 25 36.15 11.40 -26.21
CA ARG A 25 37.30 12.19 -25.80
C ARG A 25 36.90 13.07 -24.61
N PRO A 26 37.84 13.36 -23.69
CA PRO A 26 37.60 14.35 -22.64
C PRO A 26 37.12 15.67 -23.25
N LEU A 27 36.14 16.31 -22.60
CA LEU A 27 35.68 17.63 -23.03
C LEU A 27 36.78 18.66 -22.78
N GLU A 28 37.18 19.36 -23.83
CA GLU A 28 38.07 20.51 -23.75
C GLU A 28 37.22 21.79 -23.74
N GLN A 29 37.67 22.80 -23.00
CA GLN A 29 37.02 24.11 -22.97
C GLN A 29 37.75 25.03 -23.95
N PRO A 30 37.25 25.21 -25.19
CA PRO A 30 37.90 26.06 -26.18
C PRO A 30 37.82 27.54 -25.77
N ASP A 31 38.81 28.32 -26.23
CA ASP A 31 38.74 29.77 -26.15
C ASP A 31 37.55 30.28 -26.96
N ILE A 32 36.79 31.21 -26.37
CA ILE A 32 35.61 31.80 -27.01
C ILE A 32 36.08 32.74 -28.14
N PRO A 33 35.58 32.60 -29.38
CA PRO A 33 35.92 33.48 -30.49
C PRO A 33 35.57 34.94 -30.18
N LYS A 34 36.32 35.87 -30.78
CA LYS A 34 35.99 37.30 -30.69
C LYS A 34 34.72 37.56 -31.50
N SER A 35 33.70 38.07 -30.83
CA SER A 35 32.39 38.32 -31.43
C SER A 35 31.81 39.64 -30.93
N SER A 36 30.92 40.22 -31.74
CA SER A 36 30.08 41.35 -31.32
C SER A 36 28.89 40.92 -30.45
N TYR A 37 28.59 39.62 -30.42
CA TYR A 37 27.52 39.02 -29.61
C TYR A 37 28.00 38.69 -28.20
N SER A 38 27.12 38.84 -27.21
CA SER A 38 27.42 38.57 -25.79
C SER A 38 27.35 37.10 -25.40
N SER A 39 26.64 36.28 -26.18
CA SER A 39 26.51 34.83 -25.94
C SER A 39 27.72 34.08 -26.50
N PRO A 40 28.41 33.25 -25.70
CA PRO A 40 29.51 32.41 -26.20
C PRO A 40 29.08 31.47 -27.33
N ILE A 41 27.84 30.97 -27.29
CA ILE A 41 27.32 30.07 -28.33
C ILE A 41 27.20 30.82 -29.65
N ASP A 42 26.68 32.05 -29.62
CA ASP A 42 26.53 32.87 -30.83
C ASP A 42 27.89 33.24 -31.41
N ALA A 43 28.92 33.46 -30.59
CA ALA A 43 30.29 33.69 -31.05
C ALA A 43 30.86 32.50 -31.84
N PHE A 44 30.65 31.27 -31.36
CA PHE A 44 31.07 30.06 -32.10
C PHE A 44 30.27 29.86 -33.39
N VAL A 45 28.98 30.20 -33.40
CA VAL A 45 28.16 30.12 -34.61
C VAL A 45 28.57 31.19 -35.62
N GLU A 46 28.87 32.42 -35.17
CA GLU A 46 29.37 33.53 -36.00
C GLU A 46 30.65 33.12 -36.73
N GLU A 47 31.66 32.66 -36.00
CA GLU A 47 32.95 32.24 -36.58
C GLU A 47 32.77 31.19 -37.69
N ARG A 48 31.88 30.22 -37.46
CA ARG A 48 31.57 29.18 -38.46
C ARG A 48 30.83 29.71 -39.68
N LEU A 49 29.90 30.64 -39.48
CA LEU A 49 29.15 31.27 -40.58
C LEU A 49 30.07 32.16 -41.42
N GLU A 50 30.88 33.01 -40.79
CA GLU A 50 31.84 33.88 -41.46
C GLU A 50 32.84 33.07 -42.28
N GLY A 51 33.38 31.98 -41.71
CA GLY A 51 34.27 31.06 -42.43
C GLY A 51 33.62 30.39 -43.65
N ALA A 52 32.29 30.28 -43.65
CA ALA A 52 31.51 29.78 -44.78
C ALA A 52 30.97 30.88 -45.71
N GLY A 53 31.28 32.16 -45.46
CA GLY A 53 30.73 33.30 -46.22
C GLY A 53 29.24 33.53 -45.99
N LEU A 54 28.71 33.11 -44.84
CA LEU A 54 27.32 33.26 -44.42
C LEU A 54 27.21 34.24 -43.25
N SER A 55 25.99 34.70 -42.98
CA SER A 55 25.65 35.54 -41.83
C SER A 55 24.46 34.97 -41.08
N PHE A 56 24.22 35.47 -39.86
CA PHE A 56 22.98 35.16 -39.15
C PHE A 56 21.74 35.57 -39.95
N SER A 57 20.66 34.84 -39.72
CA SER A 57 19.34 35.26 -40.19
C SER A 57 18.87 36.51 -39.45
N ALA A 58 17.99 37.28 -40.08
CA ALA A 58 17.35 38.41 -39.42
C ALA A 58 16.57 37.93 -38.17
N LEU A 59 16.59 38.76 -37.11
CA LEU A 59 15.82 38.49 -35.90
C LEU A 59 14.33 38.36 -36.20
N ALA A 60 13.66 37.48 -35.47
CA ALA A 60 12.22 37.31 -35.59
C ALA A 60 11.48 38.58 -35.16
N GLU A 61 10.40 38.92 -35.85
CA GLU A 61 9.49 39.97 -35.39
C GLU A 61 8.94 39.64 -33.99
N LYS A 62 8.76 40.66 -33.12
CA LYS A 62 8.28 40.49 -31.75
C LYS A 62 7.07 39.55 -31.64
N ARG A 63 6.06 39.69 -32.51
CA ARG A 63 4.86 38.83 -32.51
C ARG A 63 5.18 37.36 -32.79
N VAL A 64 6.14 37.10 -33.67
CA VAL A 64 6.59 35.74 -34.01
C VAL A 64 7.40 35.15 -32.86
N TRP A 65 8.32 35.94 -32.30
CA TRP A 65 9.16 35.54 -31.17
C TRP A 65 8.32 35.11 -29.96
N ILE A 66 7.39 35.96 -29.49
CA ILE A 66 6.58 35.65 -28.30
C ILE A 66 5.71 34.40 -28.51
N ARG A 67 5.24 34.18 -29.74
CA ARG A 67 4.47 32.97 -30.06
C ARG A 67 5.33 31.72 -29.99
N ARG A 68 6.54 31.74 -30.57
CA ARG A 68 7.46 30.59 -30.57
C ARG A 68 7.87 30.21 -29.15
N VAL A 69 8.35 31.18 -28.36
CA VAL A 69 8.85 30.91 -27.00
C VAL A 69 7.77 30.32 -26.09
N HIS A 70 6.50 30.73 -26.24
CA HIS A 70 5.41 30.13 -25.47
C HIS A 70 5.12 28.68 -25.88
N PHE A 71 5.12 28.37 -27.18
CA PHE A 71 4.95 26.98 -27.64
C PHE A 71 6.12 26.08 -27.23
N ASP A 72 7.34 26.61 -27.29
CA ASP A 72 8.54 25.87 -26.95
C ASP A 72 8.58 25.57 -25.45
N LEU A 73 8.35 26.58 -24.60
CA LEU A 73 8.50 26.43 -23.15
C LEU A 73 7.29 25.80 -22.46
N ILE A 74 6.05 26.11 -22.88
CA ILE A 74 4.83 25.66 -22.20
C ILE A 74 3.80 24.98 -23.12
N GLY A 75 4.08 24.87 -24.42
CA GLY A 75 3.20 24.18 -25.37
C GLY A 75 1.90 24.90 -25.75
N LEU A 76 1.70 26.14 -25.32
CA LEU A 76 0.48 26.91 -25.54
C LEU A 76 0.80 28.26 -26.19
N PRO A 77 -0.13 28.88 -26.94
CA PRO A 77 0.07 30.24 -27.45
C PRO A 77 -0.04 31.29 -26.33
N PRO A 78 0.60 32.47 -26.49
CA PRO A 78 0.37 33.61 -25.60
C PRO A 78 -1.05 34.16 -25.76
N SER A 79 -1.61 34.74 -24.70
CA SER A 79 -2.89 35.45 -24.79
C SER A 79 -2.75 36.79 -25.55
N PRO A 80 -3.84 37.33 -26.13
CA PRO A 80 -3.80 38.65 -26.78
C PRO A 80 -3.31 39.77 -25.86
N VAL A 81 -3.61 39.67 -24.56
CA VAL A 81 -3.15 40.63 -23.54
C VAL A 81 -1.64 40.54 -23.36
N GLU A 82 -1.07 39.34 -23.26
CA GLU A 82 0.38 39.14 -23.13
C GLU A 82 1.13 39.59 -24.39
N ILE A 83 0.59 39.32 -25.57
CA ILE A 83 1.15 39.83 -26.84
C ILE A 83 1.19 41.35 -26.82
N ASN A 84 0.07 42.01 -26.51
CA ASN A 84 0.02 43.47 -26.50
C ASN A 84 0.92 44.07 -25.40
N ALA A 85 1.04 43.42 -24.25
CA ALA A 85 1.95 43.85 -23.19
C ALA A 85 3.40 43.84 -23.67
N TYR A 86 3.88 42.74 -24.26
CA TYR A 86 5.25 42.63 -24.79
C TYR A 86 5.53 43.58 -25.96
N LEU A 87 4.56 43.77 -26.86
CA LEU A 87 4.73 44.71 -27.98
C LEU A 87 4.93 46.15 -27.51
N ASN A 88 4.27 46.53 -26.42
CA ASN A 88 4.39 47.84 -25.80
C ASN A 88 5.52 47.91 -24.75
N ASP A 89 6.20 46.80 -24.46
CA ASP A 89 7.31 46.77 -23.53
C ASP A 89 8.60 47.27 -24.21
N SER A 90 9.17 48.31 -23.61
CA SER A 90 10.41 48.98 -24.06
C SER A 90 11.59 48.70 -23.12
N ARG A 91 11.40 47.89 -22.08
CA ARG A 91 12.49 47.49 -21.20
C ARG A 91 13.52 46.68 -21.99
N PRO A 92 14.83 46.89 -21.75
CA PRO A 92 15.88 46.18 -22.47
C PRO A 92 15.91 44.68 -22.17
N ASN A 93 15.27 44.23 -21.09
CA ASN A 93 15.22 42.83 -20.65
C ASN A 93 13.81 42.20 -20.74
N ALA A 94 12.96 42.70 -21.64
CA ALA A 94 11.55 42.26 -21.74
C ALA A 94 11.42 40.78 -22.12
N GLU A 95 12.34 40.26 -22.94
CA GLU A 95 12.32 38.87 -23.40
C GLU A 95 12.72 37.89 -22.31
N GLU A 96 13.75 38.22 -21.54
CA GLU A 96 14.24 37.46 -20.39
C GLU A 96 13.14 37.34 -19.32
N LEU A 97 12.44 38.45 -19.02
CA LEU A 97 11.33 38.43 -18.07
C LEU A 97 10.18 37.52 -18.52
N ILE A 98 9.93 37.41 -19.82
CA ILE A 98 8.93 36.48 -20.37
C ILE A 98 9.42 35.04 -20.23
N VAL A 99 10.68 34.76 -20.58
CA VAL A 99 11.28 33.42 -20.44
C VAL A 99 11.23 32.97 -18.98
N GLU A 100 11.67 33.80 -18.04
CA GLU A 100 11.61 33.52 -16.59
C GLU A 100 10.19 33.21 -16.13
N LYS A 101 9.19 34.01 -16.57
CA LYS A 101 7.78 33.75 -16.25
C LYS A 101 7.30 32.40 -16.80
N LEU A 102 7.75 32.03 -17.99
CA LEU A 102 7.36 30.78 -18.64
C LEU A 102 8.03 29.55 -18.01
N LEU A 103 9.31 29.65 -17.65
CA LEU A 103 10.04 28.60 -16.93
C LEU A 103 9.46 28.38 -15.53
N ALA A 104 9.06 29.45 -14.84
CA ALA A 104 8.40 29.37 -13.53
C ALA A 104 6.94 28.87 -13.59
N SER A 105 6.36 28.68 -14.79
CA SER A 105 5.01 28.17 -14.95
C SER A 105 4.98 26.66 -14.71
N PRO A 106 4.01 26.11 -13.96
CA PRO A 106 3.88 24.66 -13.77
C PRO A 106 3.69 23.90 -15.10
N ARG A 107 3.19 24.59 -16.13
CA ARG A 107 3.01 24.06 -17.49
C ARG A 107 4.32 23.76 -18.20
N HIS A 108 5.44 24.34 -17.74
CA HIS A 108 6.76 24.03 -18.27
C HIS A 108 7.11 22.55 -18.04
N GLY A 109 7.01 22.10 -16.78
CA GLY A 109 7.19 20.71 -16.41
C GLY A 109 6.19 19.79 -17.11
N GLU A 110 4.92 20.17 -17.24
CA GLU A 110 3.92 19.39 -18.01
C GLU A 110 4.35 19.19 -19.48
N ARG A 111 4.81 20.26 -20.13
CA ARG A 111 5.23 20.25 -21.53
C ARG A 111 6.46 19.36 -21.74
N TRP A 112 7.47 19.53 -20.89
CA TRP A 112 8.75 18.82 -21.02
C TRP A 112 8.68 17.38 -20.53
N ALA A 113 7.90 17.10 -19.48
CA ALA A 113 7.67 15.73 -19.01
C ALA A 113 7.07 14.86 -20.10
N ARG A 114 6.18 15.41 -20.96
CA ARG A 114 5.62 14.65 -22.09
C ARG A 114 6.70 14.13 -23.03
N HIS A 115 7.68 14.97 -23.40
CA HIS A 115 8.78 14.53 -24.27
C HIS A 115 9.67 13.51 -23.56
N TRP A 116 9.91 13.69 -22.26
CA TRP A 116 10.69 12.74 -21.48
C TRP A 116 9.97 11.38 -21.31
N MET A 117 8.64 11.40 -21.17
CA MET A 117 7.82 10.19 -21.13
C MET A 117 7.95 9.35 -22.42
N ASP A 118 8.11 10.00 -23.58
CA ASP A 118 8.38 9.31 -24.84
C ASP A 118 9.75 8.58 -24.79
N VAL A 119 10.78 9.24 -24.22
CA VAL A 119 12.14 8.66 -24.08
C VAL A 119 12.15 7.43 -23.18
N VAL A 120 11.42 7.50 -22.06
CA VAL A 120 11.40 6.42 -21.05
C VAL A 120 10.35 5.35 -21.32
N ARG A 121 9.66 5.43 -22.47
CA ARG A 121 8.62 4.48 -22.91
C ARG A 121 7.47 4.38 -21.90
N TYR A 122 7.06 5.50 -21.33
CA TYR A 122 5.98 5.53 -20.35
C TYR A 122 4.66 5.05 -20.97
N ALA A 123 4.01 4.10 -20.32
CA ALA A 123 2.68 3.62 -20.65
C ALA A 123 1.88 3.32 -19.38
N GLU A 124 0.57 3.55 -19.45
CA GLU A 124 -0.38 3.24 -18.37
C GLU A 124 -0.90 1.79 -18.43
N THR A 125 -0.32 0.97 -19.31
CA THR A 125 -0.55 -0.48 -19.42
C THR A 125 0.77 -1.23 -19.55
N HIS A 126 0.74 -2.56 -19.47
CA HIS A 126 1.93 -3.41 -19.58
C HIS A 126 2.58 -3.41 -20.97
N GLY A 127 1.85 -3.06 -22.04
CA GLY A 127 2.39 -3.01 -23.40
C GLY A 127 2.88 -4.36 -23.92
N HIS A 128 2.31 -5.47 -23.41
CA HIS A 128 2.64 -6.84 -23.75
C HIS A 128 1.37 -7.69 -23.91
N ASP A 129 1.48 -9.00 -24.09
CA ASP A 129 0.39 -9.96 -24.35
C ASP A 129 -0.89 -9.80 -23.50
N GLU A 130 -0.79 -9.67 -22.17
CA GLU A 130 -1.94 -9.45 -21.29
C GLU A 130 -2.39 -7.98 -21.23
N ASP A 131 -1.52 -7.05 -21.62
CA ASP A 131 -1.67 -5.59 -21.63
C ASP A 131 -2.45 -5.02 -20.42
N ALA A 132 -2.17 -5.52 -19.21
CA ALA A 132 -2.89 -5.11 -18.01
C ALA A 132 -2.68 -3.63 -17.69
N ILE A 133 -3.71 -2.99 -17.11
CA ILE A 133 -3.65 -1.59 -16.68
C ILE A 133 -2.69 -1.44 -15.48
N ARG A 134 -1.86 -0.39 -15.52
CA ARG A 134 -1.00 0.02 -14.41
C ARG A 134 -1.68 1.13 -13.62
N GLU A 135 -2.46 0.76 -12.61
CA GLU A 135 -3.24 1.71 -11.80
C GLU A 135 -2.37 2.80 -11.13
N ASN A 136 -1.08 2.51 -10.92
CA ASN A 136 -0.13 3.37 -10.20
C ASN A 136 0.92 4.07 -11.11
N ALA A 137 0.86 3.91 -12.43
CA ALA A 137 1.87 4.48 -13.34
C ALA A 137 1.98 6.01 -13.25
N TRP A 138 0.85 6.69 -13.04
CA TRP A 138 0.75 8.15 -12.98
C TRP A 138 1.65 8.81 -11.93
N HIS A 139 2.03 8.09 -10.87
CA HIS A 139 2.93 8.60 -9.85
C HIS A 139 4.32 8.97 -10.40
N TYR A 140 4.82 8.22 -11.39
CA TYR A 140 6.07 8.52 -12.08
C TYR A 140 5.94 9.77 -12.97
N ARG A 141 4.84 9.89 -13.75
CA ARG A 141 4.53 11.09 -14.53
C ARG A 141 4.53 12.34 -13.66
N ASP A 142 3.82 12.28 -12.54
CA ASP A 142 3.70 13.43 -11.64
C ASP A 142 5.04 13.76 -10.96
N TRP A 143 5.87 12.75 -10.66
CA TRP A 143 7.24 12.98 -10.18
C TRP A 143 8.10 13.70 -11.23
N LEU A 144 8.03 13.26 -12.49
CA LEU A 144 8.77 13.84 -13.59
C LEU A 144 8.40 15.31 -13.83
N ILE A 145 7.11 15.64 -13.79
CA ILE A 145 6.61 17.02 -13.90
C ILE A 145 7.19 17.89 -12.78
N ARG A 146 7.17 17.40 -11.53
CA ARG A 146 7.75 18.14 -10.39
C ARG A 146 9.26 18.30 -10.54
N ALA A 147 9.99 17.23 -10.86
CA ALA A 147 11.44 17.27 -11.00
C ALA A 147 11.91 18.31 -12.04
N LEU A 148 11.16 18.49 -13.13
CA LEU A 148 11.43 19.51 -14.14
C LEU A 148 11.07 20.93 -13.65
N ASN A 149 9.93 21.11 -12.99
CA ASN A 149 9.53 22.41 -12.44
C ASN A 149 10.43 22.88 -11.28
N ASP A 150 10.95 21.93 -10.50
CA ASP A 150 11.84 22.20 -9.37
C ASP A 150 13.32 22.39 -9.80
N ASP A 151 13.60 22.35 -11.11
CA ASP A 151 14.94 22.41 -11.70
C ASP A 151 15.92 21.42 -11.03
N LEU A 152 15.48 20.16 -10.87
CA LEU A 152 16.28 19.14 -10.20
C LEU A 152 17.59 18.94 -10.95
N PRO A 153 18.76 19.07 -10.28
CA PRO A 153 20.04 18.91 -10.95
C PRO A 153 20.13 17.57 -11.69
N TYR A 154 20.58 17.60 -12.94
CA TYR A 154 20.54 16.43 -13.83
C TYR A 154 21.16 15.17 -13.21
N SER A 155 22.28 15.31 -12.48
CA SER A 155 22.91 14.17 -11.79
C SER A 155 22.03 13.53 -10.71
N LYS A 156 21.19 14.31 -10.01
CA LYS A 156 20.18 13.81 -9.06
C LYS A 156 18.99 13.21 -9.79
N PHE A 157 18.57 13.84 -10.89
CA PHE A 157 17.47 13.37 -11.73
C PHE A 157 17.74 11.97 -12.34
N VAL A 158 18.95 11.73 -12.84
CA VAL A 158 19.38 10.42 -13.35
C VAL A 158 19.42 9.39 -12.21
N ARG A 159 20.06 9.73 -11.09
CA ARG A 159 20.19 8.84 -9.93
C ARG A 159 18.83 8.41 -9.36
N ALA A 160 17.89 9.32 -9.25
CA ALA A 160 16.54 9.02 -8.77
C ALA A 160 15.83 8.00 -9.67
N GLN A 161 15.97 8.11 -11.00
CA GLN A 161 15.31 7.19 -11.93
C GLN A 161 15.92 5.78 -11.93
N VAL A 162 17.24 5.66 -11.75
CA VAL A 162 17.93 4.36 -11.79
C VAL A 162 17.93 3.65 -10.43
N ALA A 163 17.93 4.38 -9.32
CA ALA A 163 18.10 3.81 -7.98
C ALA A 163 17.41 4.62 -6.87
N GLY A 164 16.32 5.32 -7.18
CA GLY A 164 15.63 6.20 -6.23
C GLY A 164 15.03 5.49 -5.02
N ASP A 165 14.76 4.19 -5.09
CA ASP A 165 14.31 3.41 -3.95
C ASP A 165 15.45 3.06 -2.96
N MET A 166 16.71 3.19 -3.41
CA MET A 166 17.92 2.88 -2.63
C MET A 166 18.72 4.13 -2.23
N ILE A 167 18.62 5.22 -2.99
CA ILE A 167 19.35 6.47 -2.72
C ILE A 167 18.56 7.31 -1.70
N ASN A 168 19.24 7.73 -0.64
CA ASN A 168 18.74 8.38 0.59
C ASN A 168 17.39 9.13 0.51
N VAL A 169 16.63 8.95 1.60
CA VAL A 169 15.36 9.58 2.02
C VAL A 169 15.23 11.10 1.82
N ASP A 170 16.32 11.80 1.52
CA ASP A 170 16.39 13.26 1.35
C ASP A 170 15.86 13.72 -0.01
N LEU A 171 15.60 12.79 -0.94
CA LEU A 171 14.99 13.09 -2.24
C LEU A 171 13.48 12.76 -2.20
N PRO A 172 12.60 13.77 -2.10
CA PRO A 172 11.15 13.56 -2.10
C PRO A 172 10.67 12.70 -3.26
N GLY A 173 9.89 11.66 -2.97
CA GLY A 173 9.26 10.82 -3.99
C GLY A 173 10.22 10.00 -4.86
N SER A 174 11.46 9.73 -4.43
CA SER A 174 12.43 8.95 -5.22
C SER A 174 11.98 7.53 -5.56
N THR A 175 11.12 6.89 -4.76
CA THR A 175 10.49 5.61 -5.15
C THR A 175 9.60 5.77 -6.39
N ALA A 176 8.91 6.90 -6.54
CA ALA A 176 8.13 7.15 -7.75
C ALA A 176 9.05 7.30 -8.98
N ALA A 177 10.24 7.88 -8.80
CA ALA A 177 11.23 8.06 -9.86
C ALA A 177 11.72 6.72 -10.44
N THR A 178 11.84 5.66 -9.62
CA THR A 178 12.18 4.31 -10.12
C THR A 178 11.12 3.70 -11.03
N GLY A 179 9.96 4.34 -11.18
CA GLY A 179 9.02 4.06 -12.26
C GLY A 179 9.66 4.06 -13.65
N PHE A 180 10.81 4.73 -13.85
CA PHE A 180 11.64 4.60 -15.05
C PHE A 180 11.95 3.14 -15.41
N LEU A 181 12.37 2.33 -14.45
CA LEU A 181 12.70 0.90 -14.65
C LEU A 181 11.45 0.04 -14.87
N ALA A 182 10.28 0.52 -14.46
CA ALA A 182 9.00 -0.18 -14.60
C ALA A 182 8.17 0.29 -15.81
N SER A 183 8.60 1.35 -16.51
CA SER A 183 7.81 1.98 -17.58
C SER A 183 7.79 1.17 -18.89
N GLY A 184 8.86 0.44 -19.19
CA GLY A 184 8.95 -0.41 -20.39
C GLY A 184 7.98 -1.60 -20.38
N PRO A 185 7.85 -2.34 -21.50
CA PRO A 185 6.95 -3.48 -21.58
C PRO A 185 7.13 -4.49 -20.43
N TRP A 186 6.04 -5.12 -19.99
CA TRP A 186 6.06 -6.11 -18.92
C TRP A 186 5.28 -7.37 -19.28
N ASP A 187 6.01 -8.48 -19.41
CA ASP A 187 5.47 -9.82 -19.67
C ASP A 187 4.93 -10.44 -18.36
N SER A 188 3.74 -10.01 -17.93
CA SER A 188 3.13 -10.47 -16.68
C SER A 188 2.82 -11.96 -16.69
N SER A 189 2.42 -12.52 -17.84
CA SER A 189 2.07 -13.93 -17.97
C SER A 189 3.28 -14.83 -17.69
N SER A 190 4.44 -14.52 -18.27
CA SER A 190 5.65 -15.29 -18.04
C SER A 190 6.31 -14.98 -16.69
N GLN A 191 6.20 -13.75 -16.19
CA GLN A 191 6.83 -13.33 -14.93
C GLN A 191 6.04 -13.78 -13.70
N MET A 192 4.71 -13.83 -13.76
CA MET A 192 3.87 -14.21 -12.61
C MET A 192 3.19 -15.57 -12.78
N GLY A 193 2.85 -15.97 -14.01
CA GLY A 193 2.12 -17.20 -14.29
C GLY A 193 3.00 -18.45 -14.40
N ILE A 194 4.30 -18.29 -14.66
CA ILE A 194 5.23 -19.41 -14.82
C ILE A 194 6.05 -19.62 -13.53
N GLN A 195 6.12 -20.87 -13.11
CA GLN A 195 6.90 -21.30 -11.95
C GLN A 195 8.39 -20.99 -12.10
N ASP A 196 9.00 -20.54 -11.00
CA ASP A 196 10.43 -20.27 -10.92
C ASP A 196 11.29 -21.50 -11.23
N GLY A 197 12.45 -21.25 -11.84
CA GLY A 197 13.44 -22.28 -12.20
C GLY A 197 13.25 -22.92 -13.57
N THR A 198 12.08 -22.75 -14.20
CA THR A 198 11.81 -23.17 -15.58
C THR A 198 12.63 -22.36 -16.59
N THR A 199 12.85 -22.92 -17.78
CA THR A 199 13.56 -22.21 -18.87
C THR A 199 12.80 -20.96 -19.30
N ASP A 200 11.47 -21.05 -19.45
CA ASP A 200 10.65 -19.94 -19.91
C ASP A 200 10.69 -18.77 -18.91
N LYS A 201 10.61 -19.04 -17.60
CA LYS A 201 10.77 -18.01 -16.57
C LYS A 201 12.15 -17.33 -16.63
N LYS A 202 13.21 -18.10 -16.86
CA LYS A 202 14.57 -17.55 -17.02
C LYS A 202 14.70 -16.67 -18.26
N VAL A 203 14.04 -17.03 -19.37
CA VAL A 203 14.00 -16.21 -20.59
C VAL A 203 13.27 -14.90 -20.32
N ALA A 204 12.12 -14.92 -19.65
CA ALA A 204 11.38 -13.71 -19.29
C ALA A 204 12.22 -12.76 -18.41
N GLN A 205 12.85 -13.28 -17.35
CA GLN A 205 13.74 -12.50 -16.49
C GLN A 205 14.94 -11.93 -17.23
N TYR A 206 15.50 -12.69 -18.17
CA TYR A 206 16.59 -12.23 -19.02
C TYR A 206 16.15 -11.06 -19.90
N LEU A 207 15.01 -11.18 -20.57
CA LEU A 207 14.49 -10.15 -21.48
C LEU A 207 14.12 -8.87 -20.72
N ASP A 208 13.58 -8.99 -19.51
CA ASP A 208 13.27 -7.84 -18.66
C ASP A 208 14.53 -7.05 -18.28
N ARG A 209 15.61 -7.76 -17.94
CA ARG A 209 16.90 -7.13 -17.61
C ARG A 209 17.59 -6.54 -18.84
N ASP A 210 17.41 -7.15 -20.01
CA ASP A 210 17.83 -6.59 -21.30
C ASP A 210 17.12 -5.26 -21.59
N ASP A 211 15.81 -5.18 -21.35
CA ASP A 211 15.04 -3.94 -21.48
C ASP A 211 15.56 -2.84 -20.54
N MET A 212 15.70 -3.12 -19.23
CA MET A 212 16.22 -2.14 -18.26
C MET A 212 17.60 -1.61 -18.61
N LEU A 213 18.51 -2.50 -19.04
CA LEU A 213 19.85 -2.11 -19.47
C LEU A 213 19.78 -1.19 -20.70
N SER A 214 19.01 -1.60 -21.69
CA SER A 214 18.89 -0.89 -22.96
C SER A 214 18.21 0.46 -22.80
N ALA A 215 17.18 0.52 -21.96
CA ALA A 215 16.51 1.72 -21.49
C ALA A 215 17.50 2.70 -20.88
N THR A 216 18.29 2.24 -19.91
CA THR A 216 19.23 3.07 -19.16
C THR A 216 20.31 3.64 -20.07
N MET A 217 20.90 2.80 -20.92
CA MET A 217 21.99 3.22 -21.81
C MET A 217 21.49 4.16 -22.92
N SER A 218 20.39 3.84 -23.58
CA SER A 218 19.83 4.73 -24.61
C SER A 218 19.42 6.09 -24.03
N THR A 219 18.84 6.11 -22.83
CA THR A 219 18.33 7.34 -22.19
C THR A 219 19.45 8.23 -21.66
N PHE A 220 20.40 7.67 -20.90
CA PHE A 220 21.34 8.46 -20.10
C PHE A 220 22.76 8.50 -20.66
N THR A 221 23.17 7.50 -21.44
CA THR A 221 24.50 7.47 -22.06
C THR A 221 24.45 7.76 -23.56
N SER A 222 23.23 7.86 -24.13
CA SER A 222 23.01 8.08 -25.55
C SER A 222 23.72 7.04 -26.43
N THR A 223 23.84 5.81 -25.94
CA THR A 223 24.51 4.69 -26.64
C THR A 223 23.60 3.48 -26.72
N THR A 224 23.54 2.85 -27.90
CA THR A 224 22.85 1.57 -28.08
C THR A 224 23.74 0.43 -27.61
N VAL A 225 23.21 -0.50 -26.82
CA VAL A 225 24.00 -1.62 -26.28
C VAL A 225 23.63 -2.99 -26.84
N HIS A 226 22.53 -3.08 -27.59
CA HIS A 226 21.97 -4.37 -28.02
C HIS A 226 22.91 -5.23 -28.87
N CYS A 227 23.77 -4.65 -29.71
CA CYS A 227 24.74 -5.45 -30.48
C CYS A 227 25.70 -6.21 -29.57
N ALA A 228 26.02 -5.63 -28.40
CA ALA A 228 26.88 -6.21 -27.39
C ALA A 228 26.32 -7.49 -26.75
N ARG A 229 25.05 -7.85 -27.04
CA ARG A 229 24.38 -9.03 -26.49
C ARG A 229 24.96 -10.35 -26.98
N CYS A 230 25.44 -10.39 -28.23
CA CYS A 230 25.93 -11.61 -28.88
C CYS A 230 27.43 -11.56 -29.23
N HIS A 231 27.96 -10.37 -29.47
CA HIS A 231 29.37 -10.12 -29.79
C HIS A 231 29.74 -8.71 -29.32
N ASP A 232 31.01 -8.32 -29.27
CA ASP A 232 31.40 -6.95 -28.90
C ASP A 232 30.71 -5.91 -29.81
N HIS A 233 30.27 -4.79 -29.24
CA HIS A 233 29.55 -3.77 -29.99
C HIS A 233 30.38 -3.29 -31.20
N LYS A 234 29.71 -3.09 -32.35
CA LYS A 234 30.39 -2.89 -33.64
C LYS A 234 31.22 -1.60 -33.71
N PHE A 235 30.79 -0.55 -33.03
CA PHE A 235 31.38 0.79 -33.12
C PHE A 235 31.73 1.36 -31.73
N ASP A 236 30.75 1.39 -30.83
CA ASP A 236 30.99 1.82 -29.44
C ASP A 236 31.84 0.82 -28.65
N PRO A 237 32.66 1.28 -27.69
CA PRO A 237 33.57 0.44 -26.91
C PRO A 237 32.85 -0.29 -25.77
N ILE A 238 31.89 -1.15 -26.15
CA ILE A 238 31.12 -1.97 -25.21
C ILE A 238 31.37 -3.42 -25.58
N SER A 239 32.18 -4.11 -24.76
CA SER A 239 32.41 -5.54 -24.97
C SER A 239 31.18 -6.36 -24.60
N LEU A 240 31.10 -7.59 -25.11
CA LEU A 240 30.14 -8.61 -24.69
C LEU A 240 30.18 -8.80 -23.17
N LYS A 241 31.39 -8.77 -22.59
CA LYS A 241 31.58 -8.88 -21.15
C LYS A 241 30.99 -7.69 -20.39
N ASP A 242 31.18 -6.47 -20.90
CA ASP A 242 30.63 -5.26 -20.28
C ASP A 242 29.10 -5.27 -20.35
N TYR A 243 28.52 -5.69 -21.47
CA TYR A 243 27.07 -5.86 -21.59
C TYR A 243 26.50 -6.76 -20.49
N TYR A 244 27.07 -7.97 -20.30
CA TYR A 244 26.59 -8.88 -19.25
C TYR A 244 26.90 -8.37 -17.83
N SER A 245 28.00 -7.63 -17.65
CA SER A 245 28.33 -7.00 -16.37
C SER A 245 27.35 -5.88 -16.01
N LEU A 246 26.93 -5.08 -16.99
CA LEU A 246 25.91 -4.05 -16.82
C LEU A 246 24.52 -4.67 -16.59
N GLN A 247 24.17 -5.73 -17.32
CA GLN A 247 22.92 -6.47 -17.09
C GLN A 247 22.86 -7.09 -15.68
N ALA A 248 24.01 -7.42 -15.08
CA ALA A 248 24.09 -7.94 -13.72
C ALA A 248 23.66 -6.90 -12.66
N VAL A 249 23.78 -5.60 -12.93
CA VAL A 249 23.33 -4.53 -12.02
C VAL A 249 21.82 -4.62 -11.77
N PHE A 250 21.05 -5.02 -12.79
CA PHE A 250 19.59 -5.15 -12.71
C PHE A 250 19.14 -6.55 -12.25
N ALA A 251 20.05 -7.46 -11.90
CA ALA A 251 19.71 -8.84 -11.54
C ALA A 251 18.80 -8.97 -10.31
N GLY A 252 18.88 -8.00 -9.39
CA GLY A 252 18.10 -7.97 -8.16
C GLY A 252 16.92 -7.01 -8.22
N VAL A 253 16.59 -6.46 -9.38
CA VAL A 253 15.44 -5.57 -9.55
C VAL A 253 14.20 -6.42 -9.85
N ASP A 254 13.10 -6.11 -9.17
CA ASP A 254 11.79 -6.70 -9.43
C ASP A 254 10.73 -5.58 -9.48
N LYS A 255 9.64 -5.83 -10.20
CA LYS A 255 8.54 -4.86 -10.39
C LYS A 255 7.40 -5.21 -9.45
N ALA A 256 7.10 -4.30 -8.52
CA ALA A 256 6.03 -4.47 -7.56
C ALA A 256 5.41 -3.12 -7.19
N ASP A 257 4.14 -3.15 -6.76
CA ASP A 257 3.53 -2.00 -6.11
C ASP A 257 4.18 -1.75 -4.76
N ARG A 258 4.70 -0.54 -4.58
CA ARG A 258 5.39 -0.13 -3.35
C ARG A 258 4.70 1.10 -2.77
N LEU A 259 4.42 1.03 -1.47
CA LEU A 259 4.03 2.20 -0.71
C LEU A 259 5.22 3.16 -0.63
N PHE A 260 4.97 4.43 -0.92
CA PHE A 260 5.93 5.50 -0.76
C PHE A 260 5.22 6.76 -0.27
N ASP A 261 6.00 7.70 0.26
CA ASP A 261 5.50 8.99 0.69
C ASP A 261 6.14 10.08 -0.19
N TYR A 262 5.32 11.06 -0.61
CA TYR A 262 5.83 12.21 -1.36
C TYR A 262 6.61 13.19 -0.49
N ASP A 263 6.25 13.26 0.79
CA ASP A 263 6.89 14.11 1.78
C ASP A 263 8.08 13.36 2.41
N PRO A 264 9.32 13.88 2.31
CA PRO A 264 10.51 13.29 2.93
C PRO A 264 10.39 13.12 4.43
N GLU A 265 9.73 14.05 5.14
CA GLU A 265 9.57 13.98 6.59
C GLU A 265 8.66 12.82 6.97
N ILE A 266 7.57 12.63 6.22
CA ILE A 266 6.66 11.49 6.41
C ILE A 266 7.40 10.18 6.10
N SER A 267 8.12 10.12 4.98
CA SER A 267 8.90 8.94 4.57
C SER A 267 9.91 8.52 5.64
N SER A 268 10.68 9.49 6.16
CA SER A 268 11.66 9.28 7.22
C SER A 268 11.01 8.81 8.52
N LYS A 269 9.92 9.46 8.93
CA LYS A 269 9.17 9.09 10.14
C LYS A 269 8.56 7.69 10.04
N ARG A 270 7.95 7.34 8.90
CA ARG A 270 7.39 6.02 8.64
C ARG A 270 8.47 4.95 8.69
N SER A 271 9.58 5.18 8.00
CA SER A 271 10.71 4.23 7.97
C SER A 271 11.24 3.94 9.39
N LYS A 272 11.37 4.98 10.22
CA LYS A 272 11.76 4.84 11.63
C LYS A 272 10.75 4.00 12.43
N LEU A 273 9.45 4.31 12.31
CA LEU A 273 8.40 3.58 13.03
C LEU A 273 8.29 2.11 12.60
N ILE A 274 8.48 1.80 11.32
CA ILE A 274 8.51 0.42 10.82
C ILE A 274 9.70 -0.34 11.42
N ALA A 275 10.88 0.27 11.46
CA ALA A 275 12.06 -0.33 12.09
C ALA A 275 11.84 -0.61 13.59
N GLU A 276 11.24 0.35 14.31
CA GLU A 276 10.85 0.18 15.72
C GLU A 276 9.82 -0.95 15.89
N GLN A 277 8.79 -1.01 15.04
CA GLN A 277 7.77 -2.06 15.07
C GLN A 277 8.39 -3.45 14.88
N GLN A 278 9.28 -3.63 13.89
CA GLN A 278 9.98 -4.91 13.67
C GLN A 278 10.85 -5.28 14.87
N GLN A 279 11.52 -4.31 15.48
CA GLN A 279 12.30 -4.53 16.69
C GLN A 279 11.41 -5.02 17.85
N PHE A 280 10.22 -4.45 18.03
CA PHE A 280 9.27 -4.88 19.05
C PHE A 280 8.63 -6.24 18.75
N ALA A 281 8.34 -6.55 17.48
CA ALA A 281 7.80 -7.84 17.08
C ALA A 281 8.73 -8.99 17.49
N ASN A 282 10.05 -8.81 17.36
CA ASN A 282 11.04 -9.78 17.81
C ASN A 282 11.12 -9.94 19.34
N LYS A 283 10.63 -8.95 20.10
CA LYS A 283 10.59 -8.97 21.57
C LYS A 283 9.34 -9.62 22.14
N ILE A 284 8.28 -9.87 21.36
CA ILE A 284 7.06 -10.51 21.86
C ILE A 284 7.33 -11.89 22.46
N ASN A 285 8.37 -12.59 21.98
CA ASN A 285 8.81 -13.89 22.51
C ASN A 285 9.93 -13.79 23.55
N ASP A 286 10.20 -12.58 24.07
CA ASP A 286 11.22 -12.38 25.11
C ASP A 286 10.80 -13.12 26.40
N PRO A 287 11.67 -13.97 26.98
CA PRO A 287 11.37 -14.71 28.20
C PRO A 287 10.95 -13.83 29.39
N GLU A 288 11.49 -12.62 29.54
CA GLU A 288 11.10 -11.69 30.60
C GLU A 288 9.68 -11.17 30.38
N ILE A 289 9.34 -10.81 29.14
CA ILE A 289 7.98 -10.36 28.80
C ILE A 289 6.97 -11.49 29.01
N ILE A 290 7.29 -12.72 28.61
CA ILE A 290 6.44 -13.90 28.84
C ILE A 290 6.24 -14.14 30.34
N LYS A 291 7.30 -13.98 31.14
CA LYS A 291 7.25 -14.12 32.60
C LYS A 291 6.38 -13.04 33.24
N ASP A 292 6.48 -11.80 32.77
CA ASP A 292 5.66 -10.68 33.25
C ASP A 292 4.18 -10.87 32.92
N ILE A 293 3.87 -11.29 31.69
CA ILE A 293 2.51 -11.65 31.28
C ILE A 293 1.98 -12.79 32.15
N SER A 294 2.77 -13.85 32.36
CA SER A 294 2.37 -14.99 33.19
C SER A 294 2.10 -14.58 34.64
N SER A 295 2.92 -13.69 35.18
CA SER A 295 2.76 -13.13 36.53
C SER A 295 1.50 -12.26 36.62
N TRP A 296 1.24 -11.44 35.59
CA TRP A 296 0.02 -10.64 35.50
C TRP A 296 -1.24 -11.50 35.38
N VAL A 297 -1.23 -12.55 34.55
CA VAL A 297 -2.33 -13.52 34.45
C VAL A 297 -2.57 -14.22 35.79
N THR A 298 -1.51 -14.56 36.52
CA THR A 298 -1.62 -15.19 37.86
C THR A 298 -2.27 -14.24 38.86
N ARG A 299 -1.83 -12.97 38.92
CA ARG A 299 -2.48 -11.95 39.76
C ARG A 299 -3.94 -11.71 39.36
N LEU A 300 -4.24 -11.74 38.06
CA LEU A 300 -5.62 -11.64 37.60
C LEU A 300 -6.48 -12.80 38.10
N LYS A 301 -5.96 -14.04 38.07
CA LYS A 301 -6.67 -15.23 38.56
C LYS A 301 -7.07 -15.11 40.03
N GLU A 302 -6.25 -14.48 40.87
CA GLU A 302 -6.56 -14.22 42.28
C GLU A 302 -7.71 -13.22 42.48
N THR A 303 -8.01 -12.42 41.45
CA THR A 303 -9.05 -11.37 41.47
C THR A 303 -10.23 -11.68 40.53
N LEU A 304 -10.26 -12.87 39.91
CA LEU A 304 -11.30 -13.22 38.96
C LEU A 304 -12.69 -13.22 39.61
N PRO A 305 -13.73 -12.84 38.86
CA PRO A 305 -15.11 -12.96 39.32
C PRO A 305 -15.47 -14.40 39.66
N VAL A 306 -16.22 -14.59 40.74
CA VAL A 306 -16.79 -15.90 41.10
C VAL A 306 -18.13 -16.08 40.39
N TRP A 307 -18.23 -17.09 39.53
CA TRP A 307 -19.48 -17.50 38.89
C TRP A 307 -20.24 -18.50 39.76
N ALA A 308 -21.50 -18.21 40.11
CA ALA A 308 -22.33 -19.08 40.94
C ALA A 308 -23.64 -19.38 40.23
N PRO A 309 -24.05 -20.66 40.11
CA PRO A 309 -25.28 -20.99 39.41
C PRO A 309 -26.50 -20.29 40.02
N MET A 310 -27.38 -19.78 39.15
CA MET A 310 -28.65 -19.21 39.60
C MET A 310 -29.59 -20.34 40.03
N THR A 311 -30.07 -20.29 41.28
CA THR A 311 -31.07 -21.23 41.78
C THR A 311 -32.41 -20.91 41.11
N LEU A 312 -32.84 -21.79 40.20
CA LEU A 312 -34.03 -21.59 39.39
C LEU A 312 -35.32 -21.64 40.25
N LYS A 313 -36.24 -20.71 40.02
CA LYS A 313 -37.53 -20.62 40.70
C LYS A 313 -38.70 -20.86 39.75
N GLU A 314 -38.69 -20.18 38.61
CA GLU A 314 -39.75 -20.31 37.63
C GLU A 314 -39.19 -20.21 36.22
N ILE A 315 -39.66 -21.07 35.33
CA ILE A 315 -39.29 -21.12 33.92
C ILE A 315 -40.59 -21.09 33.11
N ARG A 316 -40.76 -20.07 32.27
CA ARG A 316 -41.91 -19.93 31.37
C ARG A 316 -41.43 -19.72 29.94
N SER A 317 -42.10 -20.40 29.01
CA SER A 317 -41.96 -20.15 27.56
C SER A 317 -43.24 -19.45 27.07
N SER A 318 -43.08 -18.47 26.17
CA SER A 318 -44.21 -17.80 25.51
C SER A 318 -45.05 -18.72 24.64
N ARG A 319 -44.50 -19.87 24.24
CA ARG A 319 -45.14 -20.91 23.44
C ARG A 319 -45.46 -22.18 24.23
N SER A 320 -45.35 -22.12 25.56
CA SER A 320 -45.56 -23.28 26.44
C SER A 320 -44.65 -24.48 26.08
N THR A 321 -43.44 -24.20 25.60
CA THR A 321 -42.43 -25.22 25.28
C THR A 321 -42.13 -26.06 26.53
N PRO A 322 -42.31 -27.39 26.48
CA PRO A 322 -41.93 -28.29 27.56
C PRO A 322 -40.45 -28.18 27.91
N HIS A 323 -40.11 -28.29 29.19
CA HIS A 323 -38.72 -28.24 29.63
C HIS A 323 -38.49 -29.12 30.87
N THR A 324 -37.24 -29.53 31.05
CA THR A 324 -36.77 -30.31 32.20
C THR A 324 -35.56 -29.61 32.82
N VAL A 325 -35.53 -29.47 34.14
CA VAL A 325 -34.34 -29.01 34.86
C VAL A 325 -33.48 -30.22 35.19
N LEU A 326 -32.21 -30.20 34.78
CA LEU A 326 -31.26 -31.30 34.95
C LEU A 326 -30.44 -31.15 36.24
N PRO A 327 -29.76 -32.22 36.73
CA PRO A 327 -28.98 -32.18 37.97
C PRO A 327 -27.84 -31.14 38.01
N ASP A 328 -27.35 -30.72 36.85
CA ASP A 328 -26.33 -29.68 36.69
C ASP A 328 -26.90 -28.25 36.69
N ASN A 329 -28.18 -28.10 37.05
CA ASN A 329 -28.96 -26.86 37.07
C ASN A 329 -29.09 -26.21 35.67
N SER A 330 -28.92 -26.99 34.59
CA SER A 330 -29.28 -26.58 33.24
C SER A 330 -30.75 -26.89 32.93
N ILE A 331 -31.33 -26.13 32.01
CA ILE A 331 -32.71 -26.26 31.53
C ILE A 331 -32.65 -26.83 30.12
N LEU A 332 -33.25 -27.99 29.91
CA LEU A 332 -33.40 -28.64 28.61
C LEU A 332 -34.82 -28.43 28.08
N PHE A 333 -34.98 -27.66 27.01
CA PHE A 333 -36.23 -27.42 26.31
C PHE A 333 -36.48 -28.51 25.26
N GLN A 334 -37.66 -29.12 25.28
CA GLN A 334 -37.98 -30.34 24.53
C GLN A 334 -39.32 -30.21 23.79
N GLY A 335 -39.70 -31.26 23.07
CA GLY A 335 -40.91 -31.32 22.24
C GLY A 335 -40.74 -30.59 20.91
N THR A 336 -41.86 -30.40 20.20
CA THR A 336 -41.88 -29.69 18.91
C THR A 336 -41.37 -28.26 19.08
N ALA A 337 -40.35 -27.88 18.33
CA ALA A 337 -39.80 -26.53 18.37
C ALA A 337 -40.74 -25.56 17.64
N PRO A 338 -41.22 -24.49 18.30
CA PRO A 338 -41.97 -23.45 17.61
C PRO A 338 -41.04 -22.59 16.74
N GLU A 339 -41.60 -21.88 15.77
CA GLU A 339 -40.85 -20.96 14.91
C GLU A 339 -40.04 -19.90 15.69
N ARG A 340 -40.64 -19.36 16.75
CA ARG A 340 -40.08 -18.31 17.63
C ARG A 340 -40.57 -18.52 19.06
N ASP A 341 -39.73 -18.21 20.04
CA ASP A 341 -40.08 -18.31 21.46
C ASP A 341 -39.33 -17.30 22.32
N THR A 342 -39.89 -16.98 23.47
CA THR A 342 -39.27 -16.16 24.52
C THR A 342 -39.24 -16.93 25.82
N TYR A 343 -38.04 -17.16 26.34
CA TYR A 343 -37.84 -17.81 27.64
C TYR A 343 -37.74 -16.78 28.74
N ASN A 344 -38.60 -16.92 29.76
CA ASN A 344 -38.60 -16.13 30.98
C ASN A 344 -38.15 -17.04 32.11
N ILE A 345 -36.93 -16.84 32.57
CA ILE A 345 -36.30 -17.69 33.59
C ILE A 345 -36.03 -16.82 34.80
N SER A 346 -36.62 -17.16 35.93
CA SER A 346 -36.39 -16.46 37.20
C SER A 346 -35.71 -17.35 38.23
N GLY A 347 -34.96 -16.73 39.12
CA GLY A 347 -34.21 -17.42 40.14
C GLY A 347 -33.58 -16.48 41.16
N ILE A 348 -32.81 -17.07 42.07
CA ILE A 348 -32.07 -16.37 43.12
C ILE A 348 -30.59 -16.78 43.08
N THR A 349 -29.73 -15.98 43.71
CA THR A 349 -28.30 -16.29 43.86
C THR A 349 -27.83 -15.96 45.28
N ASP A 350 -26.86 -16.73 45.78
CA ASP A 350 -26.22 -16.49 47.08
C ASP A 350 -25.12 -15.41 47.01
N LEU A 351 -24.79 -14.94 45.80
CA LEU A 351 -23.86 -13.84 45.62
C LEU A 351 -24.42 -12.57 46.26
N LYS A 352 -23.58 -11.83 46.99
CA LYS A 352 -23.99 -10.55 47.64
C LYS A 352 -24.02 -9.37 46.66
N LYS A 353 -23.33 -9.51 45.52
CA LYS A 353 -23.16 -8.48 44.51
C LYS A 353 -22.96 -9.13 43.15
N VAL A 354 -23.67 -8.66 42.13
CA VAL A 354 -23.59 -9.19 40.76
C VAL A 354 -23.31 -8.05 39.81
N ARG A 355 -22.34 -8.23 38.91
CA ARG A 355 -22.03 -7.26 37.84
C ARG A 355 -22.27 -7.82 36.45
N ALA A 356 -22.44 -9.12 36.33
CA ALA A 356 -22.67 -9.77 35.06
C ALA A 356 -23.50 -11.03 35.26
N ILE A 357 -24.17 -11.47 34.18
CA ILE A 357 -24.76 -12.80 34.07
C ILE A 357 -24.02 -13.55 32.98
N GLN A 358 -23.73 -14.83 33.24
CA GLN A 358 -23.22 -15.74 32.25
C GLN A 358 -24.36 -16.67 31.78
N ILE A 359 -24.50 -16.81 30.46
CA ILE A 359 -25.38 -17.80 29.82
C ILE A 359 -24.49 -18.81 29.11
N GLU A 360 -24.56 -20.06 29.56
CA GLU A 360 -23.95 -21.19 28.89
C GLU A 360 -25.03 -21.89 28.07
N VAL A 361 -24.77 -22.12 26.78
CA VAL A 361 -25.60 -22.96 25.91
C VAL A 361 -24.88 -24.28 25.72
N LEU A 362 -25.53 -25.38 26.13
CA LEU A 362 -24.88 -26.67 26.38
C LEU A 362 -25.33 -27.72 25.38
N THR A 363 -24.43 -28.58 24.96
CA THR A 363 -24.77 -29.72 24.09
C THR A 363 -25.64 -30.74 24.83
N ASP A 364 -26.49 -31.43 24.08
CA ASP A 364 -27.29 -32.54 24.58
C ASP A 364 -27.57 -33.53 23.45
N PRO A 365 -27.39 -34.85 23.65
CA PRO A 365 -27.66 -35.85 22.61
C PRO A 365 -29.12 -35.88 22.12
N SER A 366 -30.06 -35.30 22.87
CA SER A 366 -31.46 -35.22 22.47
C SER A 366 -31.77 -34.06 21.52
N LEU A 367 -30.80 -33.16 21.29
CA LEU A 367 -30.95 -31.99 20.44
C LEU A 367 -30.38 -32.21 19.02
N PRO A 368 -30.86 -31.49 18.00
CA PRO A 368 -30.32 -31.55 16.64
C PRO A 368 -28.80 -31.35 16.60
N MET A 369 -28.12 -32.14 15.77
CA MET A 369 -26.66 -32.15 15.64
C MET A 369 -25.89 -32.40 16.96
N ASN A 370 -26.55 -32.95 17.99
CA ASN A 370 -26.04 -33.04 19.36
C ASN A 370 -25.64 -31.67 19.95
N GLY A 371 -26.22 -30.61 19.40
CA GLY A 371 -25.87 -29.22 19.63
C GLY A 371 -26.70 -28.54 20.70
N PRO A 372 -26.36 -27.31 21.10
CA PRO A 372 -27.14 -26.58 22.08
C PRO A 372 -28.38 -25.90 21.47
N GLY A 373 -28.55 -25.92 20.14
CA GLY A 373 -29.69 -25.33 19.44
C GLY A 373 -30.79 -26.34 19.07
N ARG A 374 -31.98 -25.82 18.74
CA ARG A 374 -33.17 -26.61 18.38
C ARG A 374 -33.54 -26.53 16.90
N ALA A 375 -32.86 -25.69 16.12
CA ALA A 375 -33.09 -25.67 14.68
C ALA A 375 -32.66 -27.02 14.09
N PRO A 376 -33.24 -27.48 12.96
CA PRO A 376 -32.86 -28.75 12.34
C PRO A 376 -31.36 -28.88 12.03
N ASN A 377 -30.68 -27.77 11.77
CA ASN A 377 -29.23 -27.69 11.55
C ASN A 377 -28.41 -27.61 12.85
N GLY A 378 -29.05 -27.57 14.03
CA GLY A 378 -28.40 -27.44 15.35
C GLY A 378 -28.09 -26.00 15.80
N ASN A 379 -28.37 -25.00 14.97
CA ASN A 379 -28.05 -23.61 15.29
C ASN A 379 -29.11 -22.98 16.23
N LEU A 380 -28.78 -21.83 16.82
CA LEU A 380 -29.65 -21.02 17.67
C LEU A 380 -29.47 -19.55 17.34
N HIS A 381 -30.51 -18.74 17.56
CA HIS A 381 -30.44 -17.29 17.41
C HIS A 381 -31.06 -16.61 18.63
N LEU A 382 -30.21 -15.99 19.46
CA LEU A 382 -30.66 -15.14 20.56
C LEU A 382 -30.79 -13.71 20.05
N SER A 383 -32.02 -13.21 19.87
CA SER A 383 -32.27 -11.87 19.33
C SER A 383 -32.09 -10.79 20.37
N GLU A 384 -32.66 -10.98 21.57
CA GLU A 384 -32.57 -9.99 22.65
C GLU A 384 -32.46 -10.70 24.00
N ILE A 385 -31.68 -10.12 24.91
CA ILE A 385 -31.63 -10.48 26.31
C ILE A 385 -32.00 -9.28 27.18
N HIS A 386 -32.89 -9.51 28.15
CA HIS A 386 -33.20 -8.53 29.17
C HIS A 386 -33.08 -9.16 30.55
N VAL A 387 -32.35 -8.48 31.43
CA VAL A 387 -32.19 -8.90 32.82
C VAL A 387 -32.97 -7.95 33.70
N HIS A 388 -33.82 -8.49 34.56
CA HIS A 388 -34.57 -7.74 35.56
C HIS A 388 -34.16 -8.21 36.95
N ILE A 389 -33.96 -7.27 37.86
CA ILE A 389 -33.69 -7.53 39.26
C ILE A 389 -34.78 -6.81 40.07
N ASN A 390 -35.59 -7.57 40.82
CA ASN A 390 -36.79 -7.07 41.52
C ASN A 390 -37.72 -6.25 40.59
N GLU A 391 -38.04 -6.81 39.43
CA GLU A 391 -38.85 -6.19 38.36
C GLU A 391 -38.24 -4.96 37.66
N GLN A 392 -37.10 -4.45 38.12
CA GLN A 392 -36.39 -3.37 37.45
C GLN A 392 -35.40 -3.92 36.41
N GLN A 393 -35.51 -3.48 35.16
CA GLN A 393 -34.56 -3.85 34.12
C GLN A 393 -33.17 -3.25 34.41
N VAL A 394 -32.14 -4.08 34.36
CA VAL A 394 -30.74 -3.68 34.54
C VAL A 394 -30.08 -3.55 33.16
N PRO A 395 -29.50 -2.38 32.83
CA PRO A 395 -28.89 -2.16 31.53
C PRO A 395 -27.61 -2.99 31.36
N ILE A 396 -27.53 -3.71 30.24
CA ILE A 396 -26.31 -4.37 29.77
C ILE A 396 -25.52 -3.34 28.93
N ILE A 397 -24.26 -3.12 29.28
CA ILE A 397 -23.37 -2.17 28.59
C ILE A 397 -22.36 -2.85 27.69
N ARG A 398 -22.11 -4.15 27.91
CA ARG A 398 -21.14 -4.93 27.15
C ARG A 398 -21.51 -6.40 27.24
N ALA A 399 -21.34 -7.12 26.13
CA ALA A 399 -21.35 -8.57 26.13
C ALA A 399 -20.12 -9.14 25.42
N SER A 400 -19.79 -10.39 25.75
CA SER A 400 -18.74 -11.17 25.09
C SER A 400 -19.17 -12.64 25.02
N ALA A 401 -18.83 -13.32 23.94
CA ALA A 401 -19.03 -14.75 23.77
C ALA A 401 -17.70 -15.40 23.36
N ASP A 402 -17.54 -16.68 23.66
CA ASP A 402 -16.39 -17.47 23.20
C ASP A 402 -16.41 -17.75 21.69
N PHE A 403 -17.58 -17.62 21.06
CA PHE A 403 -17.76 -17.72 19.62
C PHE A 403 -18.88 -16.79 19.13
N ASN A 404 -18.71 -16.24 17.92
CA ASN A 404 -19.74 -15.51 17.18
C ASN A 404 -19.80 -16.06 15.75
N GLN A 405 -21.00 -16.36 15.28
CA GLN A 405 -21.26 -16.56 13.86
C GLN A 405 -21.02 -15.24 13.10
N THR A 406 -20.47 -15.32 11.88
CA THR A 406 -20.27 -14.17 10.99
C THR A 406 -21.58 -13.39 10.85
N ASP A 407 -21.54 -12.07 11.07
CA ASP A 407 -22.69 -11.13 11.08
C ASP A 407 -23.70 -11.29 12.24
N TRP A 408 -23.58 -12.32 13.07
CA TRP A 408 -24.50 -12.66 14.17
C TRP A 408 -23.77 -12.71 15.52
N GLU A 409 -23.34 -11.54 15.98
CA GLU A 409 -22.50 -11.35 17.16
C GLU A 409 -23.30 -11.19 18.46
N ILE A 410 -22.70 -11.56 19.60
CA ILE A 410 -23.30 -11.38 20.93
C ILE A 410 -23.67 -9.93 21.27
N SER A 411 -22.97 -8.96 20.66
CA SER A 411 -23.24 -7.53 20.78
C SER A 411 -24.65 -7.16 20.30
N LYS A 412 -25.23 -7.95 19.39
CA LYS A 412 -26.55 -7.75 18.79
C LYS A 412 -27.71 -8.14 19.70
N THR A 413 -27.44 -8.73 20.86
CA THR A 413 -28.47 -9.26 21.76
C THR A 413 -29.03 -8.23 22.74
N PHE A 414 -28.57 -6.99 22.67
CA PHE A 414 -29.06 -5.88 23.50
C PHE A 414 -28.99 -4.54 22.76
N ASP A 415 -28.99 -4.59 21.41
CA ASP A 415 -28.92 -3.41 20.54
C ASP A 415 -30.31 -2.81 20.23
N LYS A 416 -31.38 -3.42 20.78
CA LYS A 416 -32.79 -3.06 20.59
C LYS A 416 -33.29 -3.32 19.16
N ASN A 417 -32.60 -4.17 18.40
CA ASN A 417 -33.01 -4.60 17.07
C ASN A 417 -33.38 -6.09 17.07
N GLU A 418 -34.69 -6.37 17.08
CA GLU A 418 -35.21 -7.74 17.10
C GLU A 418 -34.94 -8.55 15.82
N GLN A 419 -34.41 -7.92 14.76
CA GLN A 419 -34.03 -8.61 13.51
C GLN A 419 -32.62 -9.19 13.56
N THR A 420 -31.76 -8.67 14.43
CA THR A 420 -30.41 -9.20 14.66
C THR A 420 -30.41 -10.23 15.78
N ALA A 421 -29.34 -11.02 15.88
CA ALA A 421 -29.19 -12.03 16.92
C ALA A 421 -27.72 -12.46 17.07
N TRP A 422 -27.45 -13.21 18.12
CA TRP A 422 -26.25 -14.02 18.25
C TRP A 422 -26.49 -15.44 17.75
N GLY A 423 -25.58 -15.95 16.91
CA GLY A 423 -25.60 -17.31 16.38
C GLY A 423 -24.29 -18.05 16.58
N ILE A 424 -24.32 -19.36 16.35
CA ILE A 424 -23.18 -20.26 16.59
C ILE A 424 -22.72 -21.05 15.37
N HIS A 425 -23.26 -20.81 14.18
CA HIS A 425 -22.78 -21.49 12.96
C HIS A 425 -21.31 -21.14 12.66
N PRO A 426 -20.43 -22.11 12.29
CA PRO A 426 -20.68 -23.54 12.04
C PRO A 426 -20.29 -24.47 13.22
N GLN A 427 -20.44 -24.00 14.46
CA GLN A 427 -20.06 -24.72 15.69
C GLN A 427 -21.26 -25.36 16.43
N GLU A 428 -22.31 -25.76 15.71
CA GLU A 428 -23.55 -26.28 16.31
C GLU A 428 -23.32 -27.47 17.24
N GLY A 429 -22.34 -28.33 16.99
CA GLY A 429 -22.03 -29.49 17.86
C GLY A 429 -21.26 -29.17 19.15
N LYS A 430 -21.11 -27.90 19.56
CA LYS A 430 -20.28 -27.49 20.69
C LYS A 430 -21.05 -26.64 21.70
N SER A 431 -20.62 -26.71 22.95
CA SER A 431 -21.12 -25.81 24.00
C SER A 431 -20.44 -24.46 23.88
N HIS A 432 -21.19 -23.40 24.16
CA HIS A 432 -20.72 -22.01 24.09
C HIS A 432 -21.12 -21.23 25.35
N GLN A 433 -20.42 -20.16 25.63
CA GLN A 433 -20.72 -19.28 26.75
C GLN A 433 -20.72 -17.82 26.35
N SER A 434 -21.63 -17.07 26.96
CA SER A 434 -21.73 -15.62 26.81
C SER A 434 -21.80 -14.95 28.17
N VAL A 435 -21.26 -13.75 28.26
CA VAL A 435 -21.21 -12.93 29.47
C VAL A 435 -21.81 -11.58 29.14
N PHE A 436 -22.78 -11.15 29.96
CA PHE A 436 -23.48 -9.87 29.85
C PHE A 436 -23.14 -9.00 31.05
N ILE A 437 -22.46 -7.89 30.84
CA ILE A 437 -21.93 -7.00 31.87
C ILE A 437 -22.86 -5.80 32.05
N PHE A 438 -23.25 -5.54 33.29
CA PHE A 438 -24.08 -4.41 33.69
C PHE A 438 -23.26 -3.12 33.85
N GLU A 439 -23.94 -1.99 33.74
CA GLU A 439 -23.34 -0.66 33.94
C GLU A 439 -22.62 -0.54 35.28
N GLY A 440 -23.27 -1.04 36.35
CA GLY A 440 -22.73 -1.07 37.69
C GLY A 440 -23.06 -2.39 38.40
N PRO A 441 -22.34 -2.69 39.49
CA PRO A 441 -22.60 -3.88 40.27
C PRO A 441 -23.87 -3.71 41.11
N VAL A 442 -24.81 -4.65 40.99
CA VAL A 442 -26.09 -4.66 41.70
C VAL A 442 -25.96 -5.44 43.01
N ARG A 443 -26.48 -4.87 44.10
CA ARG A 443 -26.51 -5.53 45.41
C ARG A 443 -27.64 -6.55 45.44
N ILE A 444 -27.35 -7.76 45.92
CA ILE A 444 -28.32 -8.86 46.01
C ILE A 444 -28.58 -9.16 47.49
N THR A 445 -29.83 -9.40 47.83
CA THR A 445 -30.31 -9.90 49.11
C THR A 445 -30.97 -11.27 48.92
N LYS A 446 -31.27 -11.98 50.03
CA LYS A 446 -31.90 -13.31 49.96
C LYS A 446 -33.26 -13.32 49.24
N ASP A 447 -33.96 -12.19 49.23
CA ASP A 447 -35.27 -12.03 48.60
C ASP A 447 -35.19 -11.45 47.18
N THR A 448 -33.98 -11.21 46.67
CA THR A 448 -33.79 -10.60 45.35
C THR A 448 -34.10 -11.60 44.25
N ASN A 449 -35.14 -11.31 43.46
CA ASN A 449 -35.51 -12.12 42.30
C ASN A 449 -34.77 -11.60 41.05
N ILE A 450 -34.07 -12.50 40.36
CA ILE A 450 -33.41 -12.22 39.09
C ILE A 450 -34.23 -12.90 38.00
N LYS A 451 -34.68 -12.14 36.99
CA LYS A 451 -35.41 -12.65 35.83
C LYS A 451 -34.62 -12.35 34.55
N VAL A 452 -34.25 -13.40 33.84
CA VAL A 452 -33.61 -13.35 32.53
C VAL A 452 -34.65 -13.66 31.46
N VAL A 453 -34.81 -12.73 30.52
CA VAL A 453 -35.71 -12.85 29.37
C VAL A 453 -34.84 -13.04 28.12
N LEU A 454 -34.98 -14.18 27.46
CA LEU A 454 -34.27 -14.54 26.23
C LEU A 454 -35.26 -14.57 25.07
N LYS A 455 -35.24 -13.56 24.19
CA LYS A 455 -36.09 -13.50 23.00
C LYS A 455 -35.36 -14.14 21.81
N GLN A 456 -36.02 -15.05 21.11
CA GLN A 456 -35.47 -15.78 19.96
C GLN A 456 -36.43 -15.62 18.79
N LEU A 457 -36.18 -14.58 17.98
CA LEU A 457 -37.18 -13.99 17.07
C LEU A 457 -36.87 -14.16 15.59
N HIS A 458 -35.74 -14.79 15.24
CA HIS A 458 -35.32 -14.93 13.85
C HIS A 458 -36.26 -15.82 13.00
N GLY A 459 -36.83 -16.89 13.57
CA GLY A 459 -37.64 -17.88 12.85
C GLY A 459 -36.88 -19.18 12.56
N GLY A 460 -37.52 -20.16 11.92
CA GLY A 460 -36.91 -21.43 11.54
C GLY A 460 -36.53 -22.34 12.72
N SER A 461 -37.16 -22.13 13.88
CA SER A 461 -36.87 -22.87 15.12
C SER A 461 -35.45 -22.68 15.65
N HIS A 462 -34.77 -21.57 15.34
CA HIS A 462 -33.46 -21.19 15.88
C HIS A 462 -33.55 -20.79 17.36
N LEU A 463 -33.89 -21.76 18.20
CA LEU A 463 -34.06 -21.62 19.64
C LEU A 463 -32.91 -22.34 20.36
N ILE A 464 -32.56 -21.83 21.53
CA ILE A 464 -31.67 -22.47 22.50
C ILE A 464 -32.39 -23.71 23.05
N GLY A 465 -31.73 -24.86 22.92
CA GLY A 465 -32.20 -26.16 23.38
C GLY A 465 -31.85 -26.44 24.82
N ARG A 466 -30.61 -26.19 25.22
CA ARG A 466 -30.18 -26.37 26.60
C ARG A 466 -29.34 -25.19 27.06
N LEU A 467 -29.67 -24.64 28.22
CA LEU A 467 -28.90 -23.54 28.80
C LEU A 467 -28.75 -23.60 30.30
N ARG A 468 -27.72 -22.93 30.81
CA ARG A 468 -27.47 -22.71 32.23
C ARG A 468 -27.14 -21.24 32.47
N ILE A 469 -27.62 -20.71 33.59
CA ILE A 469 -27.45 -19.31 33.98
C ILE A 469 -26.60 -19.24 35.26
N ARG A 470 -25.56 -18.41 35.25
CA ARG A 470 -24.59 -18.22 36.36
C ARG A 470 -24.26 -16.77 36.63
#